data_AF-A0A6J7MZX4-F1
#
_entry.id   AF-A0A6J7MZX4-F1
#
_cell.length_a   1.000
_cell.length_b   1.000
_cell.length_c   1.000
_cell.angle_alpha   90.00
_cell.angle_beta   90.00
_cell.angle_gamma   90.00
#
_symmetry.space_group_name_H-M   'P 1'
#
loop_
_entity.id
_entity.type
_entity.pdbx_description
1 polymer ?
#
loop_
_entity_poly.entity_id
_entity_poly.type
_entity_poly.pdbx_seq_one_letter_code
_entity_poly.pdbx_strand_id
1 'polypeptide(L)'
;MYYAESSDGLTFTEISVAGLDVNKCLTTAGVAFGPLGDPAIVKLADGTWLLHAQGFGIGNTGTNFARWACVATSPDGKTWTPVQSRSYGGTIDVATNPTIYMNKSGKVEWMWPSGRGVETRIGDGTTYGEAITYPQAGDPERLDLADGTELFAMGGFDARGGGAIIFAKRFSNSYVITSVSGGPPTGGSPNRLLTWSVKGASESQITVQNFCLNKNVKNISGATVTMTTAGGIVTVVSADPANEHSCVGVLVGSEKIIG
;
A
#
# COMPACT_ATOMS: atom_id res chain seq x y z
N MET A 1 -17.26 -1.96 -14.86
CA MET A 1 -17.08 -1.11 -13.67
C MET A 1 -18.46 -0.76 -13.17
N TYR A 2 -18.73 -0.99 -11.90
CA TYR A 2 -19.96 -0.52 -11.27
C TYR A 2 -19.74 0.92 -10.80
N TYR A 3 -20.77 1.75 -10.93
CA TYR A 3 -20.72 3.14 -10.50
C TYR A 3 -21.95 3.42 -9.65
N ALA A 4 -21.75 4.02 -8.49
CA ALA A 4 -22.84 4.37 -7.59
C ALA A 4 -22.66 5.80 -7.11
N GLU A 5 -23.77 6.52 -7.01
CA GLU A 5 -23.81 7.88 -6.50
C GLU A 5 -24.57 7.92 -5.17
N SER A 6 -24.18 8.88 -4.34
CA SER A 6 -24.85 9.16 -3.06
C SER A 6 -24.93 10.66 -2.87
N SER A 7 -26.08 11.14 -2.38
CA SER A 7 -26.28 12.55 -2.03
C SER A 7 -26.05 12.83 -0.53
N ASP A 8 -26.07 11.78 0.30
CA ASP A 8 -25.94 11.84 1.75
C ASP A 8 -24.64 11.17 2.26
N GLY A 9 -23.90 10.48 1.39
CA GLY A 9 -22.71 9.72 1.74
C GLY A 9 -22.99 8.40 2.46
N LEU A 10 -24.26 8.01 2.62
CA LEU A 10 -24.68 6.83 3.38
C LEU A 10 -25.48 5.85 2.51
N THR A 11 -26.31 6.37 1.62
CA THR A 11 -27.18 5.60 0.74
C THR A 11 -26.67 5.73 -0.68
N PHE A 12 -26.33 4.60 -1.31
CA PHE A 12 -25.76 4.55 -2.65
C PHE A 12 -26.75 3.96 -3.64
N THR A 13 -26.91 4.63 -4.78
CA THR A 13 -27.72 4.14 -5.90
C THR A 13 -26.79 3.81 -7.06
N GLU A 14 -26.85 2.58 -7.55
CA GLU A 14 -26.12 2.18 -8.75
C GLU A 14 -26.65 2.92 -9.97
N ILE A 15 -25.74 3.47 -10.77
CA ILE A 15 -26.03 4.17 -12.02
C ILE A 15 -25.29 3.45 -13.15
N SER A 16 -26.00 3.16 -14.24
CA SER A 16 -25.40 2.55 -15.42
C SER A 16 -24.46 3.53 -16.12
N VAL A 17 -23.23 3.10 -16.37
CA VAL A 17 -22.21 3.84 -17.14
C VAL A 17 -21.53 2.88 -18.11
N ALA A 18 -20.97 3.41 -19.19
CA ALA A 18 -20.20 2.60 -20.16
C ALA A 18 -18.99 1.92 -19.50
N GLY A 19 -18.46 2.50 -18.43
CA GLY A 19 -17.33 1.97 -17.68
C GLY A 19 -15.99 2.22 -18.37
N LEU A 20 -14.99 1.41 -17.99
CA LEU A 20 -13.63 1.45 -18.51
C LEU A 20 -13.43 0.31 -19.51
N ASP A 21 -12.95 0.63 -20.71
CA ASP A 21 -12.53 -0.39 -21.69
C ASP A 21 -11.20 -1.00 -21.25
N VAL A 22 -11.28 -2.11 -20.51
CA VAL A 22 -10.12 -2.80 -19.93
C VAL A 22 -9.14 -3.32 -20.98
N ASN A 23 -9.58 -3.53 -22.23
CA ASN A 23 -8.69 -3.98 -23.31
C ASN A 23 -7.69 -2.90 -23.75
N LYS A 24 -7.95 -1.64 -23.38
CA LYS A 24 -7.06 -0.50 -23.61
C LYS A 24 -6.12 -0.22 -22.43
N CYS A 25 -6.22 -1.00 -21.36
CA CYS A 25 -5.24 -0.99 -20.28
C CYS A 25 -4.01 -1.81 -20.69
N LEU A 26 -3.02 -1.11 -21.24
CA LEU A 26 -1.78 -1.68 -21.76
C LEU A 26 -0.60 -1.19 -20.94
N THR A 27 0.47 -2.00 -20.88
CA THR A 27 1.77 -1.56 -20.37
C THR A 27 2.29 -0.40 -21.22
N THR A 28 3.32 0.31 -20.75
CA THR A 28 3.97 1.35 -21.57
C THR A 28 4.49 0.83 -22.91
N ALA A 29 4.79 -0.47 -23.02
CA ALA A 29 5.20 -1.16 -24.25
C ALA A 29 4.02 -1.66 -25.12
N GLY A 30 2.77 -1.45 -24.70
CA GLY A 30 1.58 -1.84 -25.48
C GLY A 30 1.11 -3.28 -25.23
N VAL A 31 1.60 -3.93 -24.19
CA VAL A 31 1.21 -5.31 -23.84
C VAL A 31 -0.03 -5.25 -22.95
N ALA A 32 -1.06 -6.02 -23.28
CA ALA A 32 -2.24 -6.12 -22.44
C ALA A 32 -1.92 -6.80 -21.10
N PHE A 33 -2.57 -6.34 -20.02
CA PHE A 33 -2.51 -6.99 -18.72
C PHE A 33 -3.92 -7.27 -18.18
N GLY A 34 -3.97 -8.21 -17.23
CA GLY A 34 -5.18 -8.95 -16.85
C GLY A 34 -6.21 -8.13 -16.08
N PRO A 35 -7.28 -8.80 -15.57
CA PRO A 35 -8.44 -8.12 -15.02
C PRO A 35 -7.99 -7.08 -14.00
N LEU A 36 -8.67 -5.95 -14.02
CA LEU A 36 -8.37 -4.87 -13.11
C LEU A 36 -8.94 -5.21 -11.73
N GLY A 37 -8.14 -4.99 -10.70
CA GLY A 37 -8.56 -4.96 -9.30
C GLY A 37 -9.30 -3.67 -8.97
N ASP A 38 -9.31 -3.33 -7.70
CA ASP A 38 -10.18 -2.25 -7.22
C ASP A 38 -9.65 -0.91 -7.72
N PRO A 39 -10.49 -0.11 -8.41
CA PRO A 39 -10.09 1.20 -8.88
C PRO A 39 -10.13 2.22 -7.75
N ALA A 40 -9.10 3.07 -7.68
CA ALA A 40 -9.13 4.30 -6.90
C ALA A 40 -9.30 5.50 -7.84
N ILE A 41 -10.19 6.42 -7.47
CA ILE A 41 -10.52 7.60 -8.28
C ILE A 41 -10.35 8.89 -7.48
N VAL A 42 -9.87 9.94 -8.14
CA VAL A 42 -9.77 11.28 -7.57
C VAL A 42 -10.27 12.32 -8.57
N LYS A 43 -10.95 13.34 -8.07
CA LYS A 43 -11.26 14.55 -8.85
C LYS A 43 -10.10 15.54 -8.73
N LEU A 44 -9.58 15.99 -9.85
CA LEU A 44 -8.49 16.96 -9.95
C LEU A 44 -9.00 18.41 -9.79
N ALA A 45 -8.07 19.32 -9.53
CA ALA A 45 -8.38 20.74 -9.32
C ALA A 45 -9.00 21.42 -10.54
N ASP A 46 -8.72 20.94 -11.75
CA ASP A 46 -9.31 21.41 -13.01
C ASP A 46 -10.71 20.84 -13.29
N GLY A 47 -11.24 20.02 -12.39
CA GLY A 47 -12.55 19.39 -12.50
C GLY A 47 -12.56 18.05 -13.23
N THR A 48 -11.45 17.65 -13.85
CA THR A 48 -11.30 16.31 -14.45
C THR A 48 -11.06 15.24 -13.38
N TRP A 49 -11.02 13.99 -13.79
CA TRP A 49 -10.91 12.83 -12.91
C TRP A 49 -9.79 11.91 -13.37
N LEU A 50 -9.18 11.25 -12.39
CA LEU A 50 -8.09 10.31 -12.58
C LEU A 50 -8.44 9.00 -11.87
N LEU A 51 -8.20 7.88 -12.55
CA LEU A 51 -8.41 6.53 -12.04
C LEU A 51 -7.12 5.73 -12.12
N HIS A 52 -6.80 5.03 -11.05
CA HIS A 52 -5.72 4.05 -10.98
C HIS A 52 -6.31 2.69 -10.61
N ALA A 53 -5.95 1.64 -11.33
CA ALA A 53 -6.40 0.28 -11.01
C ALA A 53 -5.29 -0.73 -11.28
N GLN A 54 -4.99 -1.59 -10.30
CA GLN A 54 -4.03 -2.67 -10.46
C GLN A 54 -4.54 -3.66 -11.53
N GLY A 55 -3.67 -4.16 -12.40
CA GLY A 55 -3.93 -5.34 -13.20
C GLY A 55 -3.39 -6.60 -12.54
N PHE A 56 -4.23 -7.62 -12.37
CA PHE A 56 -3.80 -8.92 -11.82
C PHE A 56 -2.97 -9.76 -12.81
N GLY A 57 -3.00 -9.42 -14.11
CA GLY A 57 -2.30 -10.18 -15.13
C GLY A 57 -0.86 -9.74 -15.38
N ILE A 58 -0.09 -10.68 -15.92
CA ILE A 58 1.34 -10.55 -16.19
C ILE A 58 1.55 -9.73 -17.46
N GLY A 59 2.07 -8.50 -17.31
CA GLY A 59 2.78 -7.81 -18.38
C GLY A 59 4.28 -8.14 -18.29
N ASN A 60 4.67 -9.42 -18.40
CA ASN A 60 6.06 -9.87 -18.23
C ASN A 60 6.92 -9.27 -19.34
N THR A 61 7.49 -8.11 -19.09
CA THR A 61 8.54 -7.51 -19.93
C THR A 61 9.92 -7.72 -19.32
N GLY A 62 10.06 -8.51 -18.24
CA GLY A 62 11.31 -8.73 -17.50
C GLY A 62 11.42 -10.08 -16.80
N THR A 63 12.56 -10.34 -16.15
CA THR A 63 12.90 -11.61 -15.48
C THR A 63 12.22 -11.82 -14.13
N ASN A 64 11.60 -10.78 -13.58
CA ASN A 64 10.97 -10.79 -12.26
C ASN A 64 9.46 -10.67 -12.41
N PHE A 65 8.71 -11.42 -11.59
CA PHE A 65 7.27 -11.23 -11.47
C PHE A 65 6.97 -9.79 -11.00
N ALA A 66 6.20 -9.05 -11.79
CA ALA A 66 5.70 -7.74 -11.43
C ALA A 66 4.38 -7.47 -12.14
N ARG A 67 3.42 -6.95 -11.38
CA ARG A 67 2.14 -6.48 -11.90
C ARG A 67 2.24 -5.03 -12.36
N TRP A 68 1.19 -4.63 -13.06
CA TRP A 68 1.02 -3.30 -13.63
C TRP A 68 -0.23 -2.64 -13.07
N ALA A 69 -0.36 -1.35 -13.30
CA ALA A 69 -1.59 -0.60 -13.07
C ALA A 69 -1.98 0.20 -14.30
N CYS A 70 -3.28 0.24 -14.56
CA CYS A 70 -3.89 1.08 -15.57
C CYS A 70 -4.16 2.46 -14.98
N VAL A 71 -3.87 3.48 -15.78
CA VAL A 71 -4.26 4.86 -15.50
C VAL A 71 -5.29 5.29 -16.53
N ALA A 72 -6.40 5.86 -16.09
CA ALA A 72 -7.44 6.39 -16.96
C ALA A 72 -7.85 7.79 -16.53
N THR A 73 -8.27 8.62 -17.49
CA THR A 73 -8.77 9.97 -17.25
C THR A 73 -10.24 10.07 -17.63
N SER A 74 -10.95 11.00 -17.01
CA SER A 74 -12.35 11.25 -17.30
C SER A 74 -12.69 12.73 -17.12
N PRO A 75 -13.44 13.36 -18.05
CA PRO A 75 -13.90 14.74 -17.88
C PRO A 75 -15.08 14.86 -16.89
N ASP A 76 -15.82 13.77 -16.66
CA ASP A 76 -17.11 13.76 -15.96
C ASP A 76 -17.18 12.77 -14.79
N GLY A 77 -16.15 11.93 -14.61
CA GLY A 77 -16.09 10.87 -13.61
C GLY A 77 -16.87 9.61 -14.00
N LYS A 78 -17.41 9.55 -15.23
CA LYS A 78 -18.30 8.48 -15.72
C LYS A 78 -17.78 7.83 -16.99
N THR A 79 -17.18 8.62 -17.87
CA THR A 79 -16.63 8.20 -19.16
C THR A 79 -15.11 8.16 -19.07
N TRP A 80 -14.52 6.97 -19.13
CA TRP A 80 -13.09 6.77 -18.84
C TRP A 80 -12.27 6.45 -20.09
N THR A 81 -11.12 7.09 -20.21
CA THR A 81 -10.14 6.85 -21.29
C THR A 81 -8.80 6.41 -20.69
N PRO A 82 -8.38 5.14 -20.88
CA PRO A 82 -7.04 4.68 -20.51
C PRO A 82 -5.93 5.49 -21.18
N VAL A 83 -4.86 5.73 -20.44
CA VAL A 83 -3.68 6.48 -20.90
C VAL A 83 -2.45 5.59 -20.78
N GLN A 84 -2.14 4.84 -21.85
CA GLN A 84 -1.07 3.84 -21.89
C GLN A 84 0.29 4.38 -21.41
N SER A 85 0.67 5.59 -21.82
CA SER A 85 1.96 6.21 -21.44
C SER A 85 2.10 6.46 -19.95
N ARG A 86 1.00 6.40 -19.20
CA ARG A 86 0.94 6.61 -17.75
C ARG A 86 0.77 5.33 -16.95
N SER A 87 0.58 4.19 -17.61
CA SER A 87 0.61 2.89 -16.94
C SER A 87 1.96 2.70 -16.25
N TYR A 88 1.94 2.08 -15.07
CA TYR A 88 3.13 1.88 -14.24
C TYR A 88 3.17 0.48 -13.67
N GLY A 89 4.34 0.09 -13.17
CA GLY A 89 4.60 -1.25 -12.69
C GLY A 89 5.73 -1.92 -13.48
N GLY A 90 5.77 -3.25 -13.49
CA GLY A 90 6.74 -4.05 -14.24
C GLY A 90 8.18 -4.03 -13.69
N THR A 91 8.69 -2.87 -13.27
CA THR A 91 10.00 -2.75 -12.59
C THR A 91 9.85 -2.78 -11.07
N ILE A 92 8.81 -2.11 -10.58
CA ILE A 92 8.37 -2.16 -9.18
C ILE A 92 6.97 -2.77 -9.22
N ASP A 93 6.75 -3.84 -8.46
CA ASP A 93 5.46 -4.52 -8.41
C ASP A 93 4.36 -3.59 -7.88
N VAL A 94 3.18 -3.65 -8.48
CA VAL A 94 1.96 -3.04 -7.93
C VAL A 94 1.23 -4.12 -7.16
N ALA A 95 1.50 -4.21 -5.86
CA ALA A 95 1.29 -5.43 -5.11
C ALA A 95 -0.18 -5.70 -4.74
N THR A 96 -0.97 -4.64 -4.61
CA THR A 96 -2.43 -4.68 -4.45
C THR A 96 -2.98 -3.37 -5.00
N ASN A 97 -4.22 -3.04 -4.66
CA ASN A 97 -4.94 -1.87 -5.10
C ASN A 97 -4.14 -0.59 -4.80
N PRO A 98 -3.93 0.28 -5.80
CA PRO A 98 -3.42 1.61 -5.57
C PRO A 98 -4.50 2.48 -4.94
N THR A 99 -4.08 3.50 -4.21
CA THR A 99 -4.95 4.55 -3.70
C THR A 99 -4.50 5.90 -4.24
N ILE A 100 -5.47 6.76 -4.53
CA ILE A 100 -5.21 8.10 -5.03
C ILE A 100 -6.24 9.06 -4.45
N TYR A 101 -5.78 10.20 -3.94
CA TYR A 101 -6.66 11.22 -3.36
C TYR A 101 -6.07 12.62 -3.48
N MET A 102 -6.90 13.63 -3.24
CA MET A 102 -6.49 15.02 -3.15
C MET A 102 -6.18 15.35 -1.70
N ASN A 103 -4.92 15.63 -1.38
CA ASN A 103 -4.53 16.01 -0.03
C ASN A 103 -4.97 17.44 0.32
N LYS A 104 -4.89 17.78 1.61
CA LYS A 104 -5.27 19.12 2.12
C LYS A 104 -4.53 20.29 1.48
N SER A 105 -3.41 20.05 0.82
CA SER A 105 -2.62 21.07 0.10
C SER A 105 -3.03 21.23 -1.37
N GLY A 106 -4.10 20.54 -1.81
CA GLY A 106 -4.56 20.55 -3.20
C GLY A 106 -3.61 19.81 -4.16
N LYS A 107 -2.85 18.83 -3.66
CA LYS A 107 -1.99 17.96 -4.46
C LYS A 107 -2.53 16.54 -4.47
N VAL A 108 -2.30 15.86 -5.57
CA VAL A 108 -2.64 14.44 -5.71
C VAL A 108 -1.57 13.64 -5.01
N GLU A 109 -1.97 12.85 -4.02
CA GLU A 109 -1.15 11.80 -3.46
C GLU A 109 -1.57 10.47 -4.07
N TRP A 110 -0.61 9.83 -4.72
CA TRP A 110 -0.77 8.54 -5.35
C TRP A 110 0.12 7.54 -4.64
N MET A 111 -0.48 6.46 -4.16
CA MET A 111 0.18 5.43 -3.39
C MET A 111 -0.18 4.03 -3.85
N TRP A 112 0.77 3.11 -3.77
CA TRP A 112 0.54 1.71 -4.06
C TRP A 112 1.50 0.81 -3.28
N PRO A 113 1.04 -0.35 -2.78
CA PRO A 113 1.93 -1.32 -2.18
C PRO A 113 2.87 -1.93 -3.21
N SER A 114 4.08 -2.25 -2.78
CA SER A 114 5.11 -2.91 -3.58
C SER A 114 5.90 -3.89 -2.71
N GLY A 115 6.83 -4.62 -3.33
CA GLY A 115 7.80 -5.44 -2.59
C GLY A 115 8.79 -4.66 -1.72
N ARG A 116 8.80 -3.32 -1.77
CA ARG A 116 9.70 -2.44 -1.00
C ARG A 116 9.00 -1.70 0.15
N GLY A 117 7.68 -1.77 0.22
CA GLY A 117 6.86 -0.88 1.04
C GLY A 117 5.74 -0.24 0.22
N VAL A 118 5.07 0.76 0.78
CA VAL A 118 4.07 1.55 0.03
C VAL A 118 4.78 2.71 -0.65
N GLU A 119 4.90 2.62 -1.97
CA GLU A 119 5.43 3.69 -2.81
C GLU A 119 4.41 4.81 -2.86
N THR A 120 4.81 6.03 -2.53
CA THR A 120 3.95 7.21 -2.56
C THR A 120 4.61 8.33 -3.35
N ARG A 121 3.82 9.00 -4.17
CA ARG A 121 4.24 10.17 -4.95
C ARG A 121 3.22 11.27 -4.82
N ILE A 122 3.70 12.51 -4.76
CA ILE A 122 2.86 13.71 -4.59
C ILE A 122 3.03 14.60 -5.81
N GLY A 123 1.93 15.08 -6.38
CA GLY A 123 1.94 15.77 -7.67
C GLY A 123 0.66 16.53 -7.99
N ASP A 124 0.48 16.85 -9.26
CA ASP A 124 -0.72 17.50 -9.79
C ASP A 124 -1.69 16.54 -10.49
N GLY A 125 -1.39 15.24 -10.46
CA GLY A 125 -2.14 14.23 -11.21
C GLY A 125 -1.61 13.96 -12.61
N THR A 126 -0.53 14.63 -13.04
CA THR A 126 0.21 14.36 -14.28
C THR A 126 1.72 14.27 -14.04
N THR A 127 2.26 15.20 -13.25
CA THR A 127 3.66 15.29 -12.85
C THR A 127 3.74 15.03 -11.36
N TYR A 128 4.68 14.18 -10.97
CA TYR A 128 4.87 13.75 -9.59
C TYR A 128 6.32 13.97 -9.15
N GLY A 129 6.50 14.31 -7.87
CA GLY A 129 7.82 14.40 -7.25
C GLY A 129 8.48 13.05 -6.99
N GLU A 130 9.55 13.13 -6.20
CA GLU A 130 10.31 11.97 -5.72
C GLU A 130 9.42 11.01 -4.91
N ALA A 131 9.77 9.73 -4.98
CA ALA A 131 9.05 8.69 -4.25
C ALA A 131 9.36 8.75 -2.74
N ILE A 132 8.32 8.55 -1.94
CA ILE A 132 8.39 8.34 -0.49
C ILE A 132 7.92 6.91 -0.23
N THR A 133 8.72 6.13 0.50
CA THR A 133 8.34 4.76 0.86
C THR A 133 7.85 4.72 2.30
N TYR A 134 6.57 4.38 2.50
CA TYR A 134 6.00 4.08 3.81
C TYR A 134 6.17 2.59 4.17
N PRO A 135 5.99 2.21 5.45
CA PRO A 135 6.00 0.82 5.87
C PRO A 135 5.13 -0.06 4.98
N GLN A 136 5.57 -1.30 4.79
CA GLN A 136 4.85 -2.22 3.94
C GLN A 136 3.47 -2.54 4.53
N ALA A 137 2.46 -2.47 3.67
CA ALA A 137 1.06 -2.56 4.04
C ALA A 137 0.26 -3.08 2.84
N GLY A 138 -0.84 -3.79 3.11
CA GLY A 138 -1.91 -4.00 2.13
C GLY A 138 -2.84 -2.78 2.12
N ASP A 139 -3.43 -2.50 0.96
CA ASP A 139 -4.54 -1.56 0.76
C ASP A 139 -4.40 -0.23 1.55
N PRO A 140 -3.36 0.56 1.25
CA PRO A 140 -3.00 1.75 2.00
C PRO A 140 -3.99 2.88 1.71
N GLU A 141 -4.45 3.54 2.76
CA GLU A 141 -5.36 4.66 2.68
C GLU A 141 -4.83 5.84 3.49
N ARG A 142 -5.28 7.04 3.11
CA ARG A 142 -4.92 8.28 3.80
C ARG A 142 -6.17 9.05 4.17
N LEU A 143 -6.13 9.65 5.34
CA LEU A 143 -7.19 10.52 5.81
C LEU A 143 -6.59 11.74 6.50
N ASP A 144 -6.76 12.90 5.86
CA ASP A 144 -6.42 14.20 6.44
C ASP A 144 -7.64 14.73 7.21
N LEU A 145 -7.53 14.82 8.54
CA LEU A 145 -8.58 15.34 9.41
C LEU A 145 -8.55 16.87 9.47
N ALA A 146 -9.71 17.46 9.75
CA ALA A 146 -9.89 18.92 9.82
C ALA A 146 -9.04 19.59 10.91
N ASP A 147 -8.66 18.87 11.96
CA ASP A 147 -7.77 19.35 13.02
C ASP A 147 -6.28 19.31 12.62
N GLY A 148 -5.98 18.92 11.38
CA GLY A 148 -4.63 18.78 10.85
C GLY A 148 -3.98 17.42 11.09
N THR A 149 -4.64 16.50 11.81
CA THR A 149 -4.16 15.13 12.00
C THR A 149 -4.16 14.37 10.67
N GLU A 150 -3.03 13.80 10.32
CA GLU A 150 -2.88 12.94 9.14
C GLU A 150 -2.86 11.48 9.58
N LEU A 151 -3.80 10.69 9.08
CA LEU A 151 -3.91 9.26 9.33
C LEU A 151 -3.47 8.48 8.10
N PHE A 152 -2.82 7.35 8.35
CA PHE A 152 -2.54 6.30 7.38
C PHE A 152 -3.30 5.06 7.83
N ALA A 153 -4.21 4.57 7.00
CA ALA A 153 -4.86 3.30 7.25
C ALA A 153 -4.22 2.23 6.37
N MET A 154 -4.16 1.00 6.87
CA MET A 154 -3.64 -0.14 6.11
C MET A 154 -4.42 -1.40 6.47
N GLY A 155 -4.58 -2.27 5.48
CA GLY A 155 -5.22 -3.57 5.60
C GLY A 155 -4.20 -4.71 5.66
N GLY A 156 -4.59 -5.79 6.33
CA GLY A 156 -3.89 -7.07 6.29
C GLY A 156 -4.84 -8.21 6.65
N PHE A 157 -4.47 -9.42 6.25
CA PHE A 157 -5.20 -10.65 6.59
C PHE A 157 -4.27 -11.69 7.21
N ASP A 158 -4.76 -12.39 8.23
CA ASP A 158 -4.12 -13.56 8.81
C ASP A 158 -5.12 -14.72 8.79
N ALA A 159 -4.72 -15.86 8.22
CA ALA A 159 -5.58 -17.02 8.07
C ALA A 159 -6.12 -17.59 9.41
N ARG A 160 -5.51 -17.25 10.55
CA ARG A 160 -5.92 -17.72 11.89
C ARG A 160 -6.94 -16.82 12.57
N GLY A 161 -6.93 -15.52 12.28
CA GLY A 161 -7.68 -14.51 13.04
C GLY A 161 -8.55 -13.58 12.21
N GLY A 162 -8.45 -13.64 10.87
CA GLY A 162 -9.14 -12.74 9.96
C GLY A 162 -8.30 -11.51 9.60
N GLY A 163 -8.98 -10.45 9.14
CA GLY A 163 -8.34 -9.21 8.71
C GLY A 163 -8.31 -8.13 9.80
N ALA A 164 -7.36 -7.19 9.68
CA ALA A 164 -7.34 -5.97 10.45
C ALA A 164 -7.23 -4.74 9.54
N ILE A 165 -7.92 -3.68 9.96
CA ILE A 165 -7.67 -2.32 9.48
C ILE A 165 -6.91 -1.60 10.59
N ILE A 166 -5.72 -1.13 10.27
CA ILE A 166 -4.79 -0.51 11.21
C ILE A 166 -4.74 0.97 10.89
N PHE A 167 -4.91 1.83 11.89
CA PHE A 167 -4.80 3.28 11.75
C PHE A 167 -3.54 3.78 12.45
N ALA A 168 -2.70 4.48 11.71
CA ALA A 168 -1.47 5.10 12.20
C ALA A 168 -1.55 6.62 12.02
N LYS A 169 -1.29 7.36 13.10
CA LYS A 169 -1.13 8.82 13.03
C LYS A 169 0.28 9.16 12.59
N ARG A 170 0.44 10.12 11.69
CA ARG A 170 1.77 10.65 11.34
C ARG A 170 2.42 11.29 12.56
N PHE A 171 3.66 10.91 12.85
CA PHE A 171 4.41 11.39 14.01
C PHE A 171 5.86 11.68 13.63
N SER A 172 6.43 12.76 14.15
CA SER A 172 7.86 13.07 13.98
C SER A 172 8.67 12.34 15.04
N ASN A 173 9.66 11.56 14.63
CA ASN A 173 10.49 10.77 15.55
C ASN A 173 11.94 10.71 15.06
N SER A 174 12.84 10.19 15.90
CA SER A 174 14.27 10.04 15.59
C SER A 174 14.66 8.64 15.14
N TYR A 175 13.72 7.70 15.08
CA TYR A 175 14.00 6.33 14.68
C TYR A 175 14.15 6.24 13.16
N VAL A 176 15.06 5.39 12.71
CA VAL A 176 15.12 4.98 11.30
C VAL A 176 14.84 3.49 11.26
N ILE A 177 13.73 3.12 10.64
CA ILE A 177 13.29 1.73 10.50
C ILE A 177 13.33 1.38 9.01
N THR A 178 14.17 0.42 8.65
CA THR A 178 14.31 -0.06 7.28
C THR A 178 14.03 -1.55 7.24
N SER A 179 13.07 -1.99 6.40
CA SER A 179 12.90 -3.41 6.13
C SER A 179 13.98 -3.89 5.16
N VAL A 180 14.71 -4.93 5.55
CA VAL A 180 15.79 -5.53 4.74
C VAL A 180 15.36 -6.95 4.37
N SER A 181 14.61 -7.07 3.29
CA SER A 181 14.08 -8.33 2.74
C SER A 181 13.04 -9.06 3.61
N GLY A 182 12.12 -9.78 2.95
CA GLY A 182 11.13 -10.65 3.61
C GLY A 182 9.66 -10.22 3.49
N GLY A 183 9.37 -8.96 3.19
CA GLY A 183 7.98 -8.50 3.06
C GLY A 183 7.29 -9.01 1.79
N PRO A 184 5.96 -9.29 1.77
CA PRO A 184 5.29 -10.09 0.75
C PRO A 184 5.28 -9.45 -0.66
N PRO A 185 5.90 -10.06 -1.69
CA PRO A 185 5.37 -9.97 -3.05
C PRO A 185 4.43 -11.18 -3.22
N THR A 186 3.15 -11.01 -2.88
CA THR A 186 2.05 -11.97 -3.10
C THR A 186 2.24 -13.42 -2.66
N GLY A 187 1.37 -13.91 -1.77
CA GLY A 187 1.37 -15.30 -1.33
C GLY A 187 2.55 -15.58 -0.40
N GLY A 188 2.39 -15.23 0.87
CA GLY A 188 3.39 -15.54 1.88
C GLY A 188 3.56 -17.05 2.03
N SER A 189 4.79 -17.54 1.90
CA SER A 189 5.12 -18.86 2.40
C SER A 189 5.11 -18.83 3.95
N PRO A 190 4.51 -19.81 4.63
CA PRO A 190 4.72 -20.07 6.04
C PRO A 190 6.21 -19.90 6.41
N ASN A 191 6.52 -19.18 7.50
CA ASN A 191 7.89 -18.96 8.00
C ASN A 191 8.80 -18.05 7.18
N ARG A 192 8.29 -17.20 6.27
CA ARG A 192 9.16 -16.18 5.68
C ARG A 192 9.77 -15.30 6.76
N LEU A 193 11.09 -15.12 6.70
CA LEU A 193 11.83 -14.27 7.61
C LEU A 193 11.61 -12.81 7.23
N LEU A 194 11.09 -12.03 8.17
CA LEU A 194 11.05 -10.58 8.11
C LEU A 194 12.25 -10.02 8.86
N THR A 195 12.95 -9.08 8.23
CA THR A 195 14.09 -8.42 8.86
C THR A 195 13.92 -6.90 8.83
N TRP A 196 14.11 -6.28 9.99
CA TRP A 196 14.17 -4.83 10.14
C TRP A 196 15.51 -4.40 10.69
N SER A 197 16.02 -3.28 10.21
CA SER A 197 17.10 -2.52 10.84
C SER A 197 16.50 -1.31 11.53
N VAL A 198 16.69 -1.20 12.84
CA VAL A 198 16.18 -0.10 13.67
C VAL A 198 17.36 0.68 14.24
N LYS A 199 17.50 1.94 13.84
CA LYS A 199 18.49 2.88 14.40
C LYS A 199 17.81 3.83 15.38
N GLY A 200 18.50 4.13 16.48
CA GLY A 200 18.05 5.09 17.49
C GLY A 200 17.17 4.49 18.59
N ALA A 201 17.03 3.17 18.65
CA ALA A 201 16.33 2.44 19.72
C ALA A 201 17.20 1.31 20.28
N SER A 202 16.96 0.91 21.53
CA SER A 202 17.47 -0.33 22.12
C SER A 202 16.49 -1.49 21.91
N GLU A 203 16.97 -2.73 22.05
CA GLU A 203 16.14 -3.95 21.93
C GLU A 203 14.90 -3.91 22.85
N SER A 204 15.05 -3.40 24.07
CA SER A 204 13.96 -3.25 25.04
C SER A 204 12.84 -2.29 24.61
N GLN A 205 13.09 -1.41 23.64
CA GLN A 205 12.11 -0.46 23.10
C GLN A 205 11.39 -1.02 21.87
N ILE A 206 11.77 -2.21 21.40
CA ILE A 206 11.25 -2.79 20.16
C ILE A 206 10.38 -3.99 20.50
N THR A 207 9.22 -4.06 19.88
CA THR A 207 8.37 -5.25 19.91
C THR A 207 7.97 -5.61 18.49
N VAL A 208 7.83 -6.91 18.20
CA VAL A 208 7.25 -7.38 16.94
C VAL A 208 5.80 -7.76 17.21
N GLN A 209 4.89 -7.15 16.45
CA GLN A 209 3.46 -7.28 16.64
C GLN A 209 2.84 -7.91 15.40
N ASN A 210 2.00 -8.92 15.60
CA ASN A 210 1.02 -9.33 14.61
C ASN A 210 -0.26 -8.53 14.89
N PHE A 211 -0.56 -7.57 14.03
CA PHE A 211 -1.70 -6.66 14.18
C PHE A 211 -3.04 -7.39 13.98
N CYS A 212 -3.09 -8.36 13.07
CA CYS A 212 -4.31 -9.11 12.76
C CYS A 212 -4.72 -10.05 13.89
N LEU A 213 -3.76 -10.60 14.64
CA LEU A 213 -4.04 -11.36 15.85
C LEU A 213 -4.09 -10.51 17.12
N ASN A 214 -3.73 -9.23 17.02
CA ASN A 214 -3.45 -8.37 18.17
C ASN A 214 -2.56 -9.06 19.22
N LYS A 215 -1.48 -9.72 18.77
CA LYS A 215 -0.53 -10.44 19.63
C LYS A 215 0.92 -10.05 19.35
N ASN A 216 1.71 -9.99 20.41
CA ASN A 216 3.17 -9.97 20.29
C ASN A 216 3.62 -11.29 19.67
N VAL A 217 4.44 -11.23 18.62
CA VAL A 217 4.85 -12.41 17.86
C VAL A 217 5.59 -13.42 18.72
N LYS A 218 6.35 -12.98 19.73
CA LYS A 218 7.05 -13.89 20.67
C LYS A 218 6.11 -14.81 21.47
N ASN A 219 4.83 -14.47 21.54
CA ASN A 219 3.81 -15.23 22.26
C ASN A 219 2.99 -16.15 21.32
N ILE A 220 3.33 -16.22 20.03
CA ILE A 220 2.69 -17.10 19.06
C ILE A 220 3.47 -18.41 19.02
N SER A 221 2.76 -19.54 19.12
CA SER A 221 3.38 -20.87 19.09
C SER A 221 4.16 -21.09 17.79
N GLY A 222 5.44 -21.46 17.91
CA GLY A 222 6.33 -21.70 16.77
C GLY A 222 6.89 -20.45 16.10
N ALA A 223 6.51 -19.25 16.56
CA ALA A 223 7.08 -18.01 16.04
C ALA A 223 8.42 -17.69 16.71
N THR A 224 9.27 -16.94 15.98
CA THR A 224 10.58 -16.50 16.46
C THR A 224 10.72 -15.00 16.32
N VAL A 225 11.42 -14.40 17.28
CA VAL A 225 11.92 -13.03 17.22
C VAL A 225 13.32 -13.06 17.79
N THR A 226 14.31 -12.67 17.00
CA THR A 226 15.68 -12.46 17.45
C THR A 226 16.07 -11.01 17.22
N MET A 227 16.81 -10.46 18.17
CA MET A 227 17.36 -9.11 18.08
C MET A 227 18.85 -9.19 18.31
N THR A 228 19.60 -8.45 17.49
CA THR A 228 21.04 -8.32 17.65
C THR A 228 21.41 -6.85 17.46
N THR A 229 22.26 -6.35 18.35
CA THR A 229 22.70 -4.95 18.31
C THR A 229 24.15 -4.89 17.84
N ALA A 230 24.41 -4.14 16.76
CA ALA A 230 25.76 -3.86 16.27
C ALA A 230 25.85 -2.42 15.75
N GLY A 231 26.88 -1.68 16.16
CA GLY A 231 27.11 -0.32 15.67
C GLY A 231 25.95 0.67 15.94
N GLY A 232 25.18 0.47 17.01
CA GLY A 232 24.01 1.30 17.34
C GLY A 232 22.78 1.05 16.47
N ILE A 233 22.75 -0.06 15.73
CA ILE A 233 21.61 -0.53 14.95
C ILE A 233 21.15 -1.86 15.55
N VAL A 234 19.85 -1.98 15.81
CA VAL A 234 19.21 -3.24 16.18
C VAL A 234 18.69 -3.91 14.92
N THR A 235 19.22 -5.09 14.60
CA THR A 235 18.66 -5.97 13.58
C THR A 235 17.64 -6.88 14.24
N VAL A 236 16.39 -6.77 13.80
CA VAL A 236 15.26 -7.60 14.26
C VAL A 236 14.95 -8.61 13.17
N VAL A 237 14.97 -9.90 13.49
CA VAL A 237 14.54 -10.97 12.58
C VAL A 237 13.34 -11.66 13.20
N SER A 238 12.27 -11.83 12.44
CA SER A 238 11.07 -12.52 12.90
C SER A 238 10.56 -13.52 11.87
N ALA A 239 10.05 -14.65 12.36
CA ALA A 239 9.23 -15.57 11.59
C ALA A 239 7.93 -15.86 12.34
N ASP A 240 6.81 -15.82 11.61
CA ASP A 240 5.51 -16.27 12.08
C ASP A 240 5.06 -17.45 11.19
N PRO A 241 4.96 -18.68 11.73
CA PRO A 241 4.85 -19.90 10.94
C PRO A 241 3.54 -20.06 10.18
N ALA A 242 2.51 -19.27 10.49
CA ALA A 242 1.19 -19.42 9.88
C ALA A 242 0.59 -18.07 9.45
N ASN A 243 1.44 -17.08 9.20
CA ASN A 243 1.02 -15.74 8.85
C ASN A 243 1.30 -15.37 7.40
N GLU A 244 0.34 -14.67 6.80
CA GLU A 244 0.58 -13.83 5.65
C GLU A 244 1.16 -12.51 6.16
N HIS A 245 2.49 -12.37 6.10
CA HIS A 245 3.32 -11.30 6.71
C HIS A 245 2.93 -9.83 6.45
N SER A 246 1.82 -9.55 5.76
CA SER A 246 1.16 -8.25 5.67
C SER A 246 0.73 -7.66 7.03
N CYS A 247 0.53 -8.51 8.05
CA CYS A 247 0.06 -8.10 9.37
C CYS A 247 1.18 -7.93 10.42
N VAL A 248 2.45 -8.16 10.07
CA VAL A 248 3.56 -8.15 11.03
C VAL A 248 4.42 -6.92 10.84
N GLY A 249 4.60 -6.17 11.91
CA GLY A 249 5.48 -5.00 11.94
C GLY A 249 6.26 -4.90 13.25
N VAL A 250 7.26 -4.03 13.25
CA VAL A 250 7.92 -3.59 14.48
C VAL A 250 7.21 -2.37 15.05
N LEU A 251 7.10 -2.32 16.37
CA LEU A 251 6.70 -1.14 17.13
C LEU A 251 7.89 -0.66 17.93
N VAL A 252 8.26 0.61 17.75
CA VAL A 252 9.46 1.19 18.35
C VAL A 252 9.08 2.35 19.28
N GLY A 253 9.64 2.33 20.50
CA GLY A 253 9.45 3.38 21.49
C GLY A 253 8.08 3.35 22.18
N SER A 254 7.86 4.32 23.07
CA SER A 254 6.60 4.48 23.80
C SER A 254 5.42 4.88 22.90
N GLU A 255 5.73 5.59 21.83
CA GLU A 255 4.81 6.08 20.82
C GLU A 255 4.37 4.98 19.86
N LYS A 256 5.05 3.81 19.89
CA LYS A 256 4.79 2.66 19.03
C LYS A 256 4.88 3.02 17.55
N ILE A 257 5.99 3.64 17.16
CA ILE A 257 6.27 3.96 15.75
C ILE A 257 6.34 2.65 14.97
N ILE A 258 5.51 2.54 13.92
CA ILE A 258 5.37 1.34 13.09
C ILE A 258 6.45 1.33 12.01
N GLY A 259 7.03 0.14 11.76
CA GLY A 259 7.81 -0.14 10.56
C GLY A 259 7.77 -1.59 10.13
#